data_AF-A0A1I0R7R6-F1
#
_entry.id   AF-A0A1I0R7R6-F1
#
_cell.length_a   1.000
_cell.length_b   1.000
_cell.length_c   1.000
_cell.angle_alpha   90.00
_cell.angle_beta   90.00
_cell.angle_gamma   90.00
#
_symmetry.space_group_name_H-M   'P 1'
#
loop_
_entity.id
_entity.type
_entity.pdbx_description
1 polymer ?
#
loop_
_entity_poly.entity_id
_entity_poly.type
_entity_poly.pdbx_seq_one_letter_code
_entity_poly.pdbx_strand_id
1 'polypeptide(L)'
;MMKSKYLLAAMMMAAIVSSCSKDKDVKPPVEDPEPTGPFQNKVTKVFEYFPAPGQFTNGLPVWKTGDSAKQMADYALTALAKEDMISLGGFGGYVVMGFDHTIKNVPGEYSFIVLGNAFPNFAEPGVISVSVDVNKNGLPDDEWYEIAGSEYNSSKTVKNYQITYYKPDEKKVRVPNPDDMYITDMEYIRWKDNKGGSGYLSRNMFHDQPYYPQWKGDSITFTGTKMTDANIRNTSSDPDQPFWISPAFSWGYSDNQSNDDDDAKIKLDWAVDKNGKPVKLSGINFIKVATGIRAEAGWLGEISTEVVGVRDLNLK
;
A
#
# COMPACT_ATOMS: atom_id res chain seq x y z
N MET A 1 -10.04 -46.01 -96.08
CA MET A 1 -8.57 -45.94 -96.00
C MET A 1 -8.14 -46.28 -94.58
N MET A 2 -7.24 -47.27 -94.44
CA MET A 2 -6.28 -47.62 -93.36
C MET A 2 -6.49 -47.09 -91.92
N LYS A 3 -6.18 -47.80 -90.81
CA LYS A 3 -5.79 -49.17 -90.43
C LYS A 3 -5.84 -49.18 -88.88
N SER A 4 -6.28 -50.31 -88.33
CA SER A 4 -6.16 -50.85 -86.97
C SER A 4 -4.89 -50.46 -86.14
N LYS A 5 -4.99 -50.40 -84.78
CA LYS A 5 -4.38 -51.36 -83.80
C LYS A 5 -4.19 -50.82 -82.35
N TYR A 6 -4.72 -51.58 -81.36
CA TYR A 6 -4.20 -51.97 -80.01
C TYR A 6 -3.79 -50.87 -78.97
N LEU A 7 -3.77 -51.06 -77.64
CA LEU A 7 -4.37 -51.91 -76.58
C LEU A 7 -3.74 -51.39 -75.25
N LEU A 8 -4.50 -51.41 -74.14
CA LEU A 8 -4.12 -51.48 -72.70
C LEU A 8 -2.95 -50.65 -72.10
N ALA A 9 -3.26 -49.92 -71.02
CA ALA A 9 -2.59 -50.10 -69.72
C ALA A 9 -3.46 -49.53 -68.58
N ALA A 10 -3.69 -50.35 -67.55
CA ALA A 10 -4.35 -50.00 -66.30
C ALA A 10 -3.37 -49.32 -65.33
N MET A 11 -3.83 -48.35 -64.52
CA MET A 11 -3.15 -48.05 -63.26
C MET A 11 -4.08 -47.38 -62.22
N MET A 12 -4.38 -48.18 -61.20
CA MET A 12 -4.65 -47.90 -59.79
C MET A 12 -5.17 -46.51 -59.35
N MET A 13 -6.38 -46.51 -58.78
CA MET A 13 -6.79 -45.58 -57.73
C MET A 13 -5.90 -45.79 -56.49
N ALA A 14 -5.15 -44.78 -56.09
CA ALA A 14 -4.55 -44.71 -54.76
C ALA A 14 -5.59 -44.16 -53.78
N ALA A 15 -6.09 -45.02 -52.90
CA ALA A 15 -6.82 -44.61 -51.71
C ALA A 15 -5.82 -43.95 -50.74
N ILE A 16 -5.99 -42.66 -50.47
CA ILE A 16 -5.24 -41.98 -49.41
C ILE A 16 -5.91 -42.35 -48.09
N VAL A 17 -5.27 -43.28 -47.38
CA VAL A 17 -5.62 -43.66 -46.02
C VAL A 17 -5.15 -42.51 -45.12
N SER A 18 -6.09 -41.72 -44.59
CA SER A 18 -5.80 -40.73 -43.56
C SER A 18 -5.47 -41.48 -42.27
N SER A 19 -4.18 -41.56 -41.96
CA SER A 19 -3.66 -42.13 -40.72
C SER A 19 -4.05 -41.25 -39.53
N CYS A 20 -4.84 -41.81 -38.61
CA CYS A 20 -5.06 -41.23 -37.28
C CYS A 20 -3.75 -41.24 -36.50
N SER A 21 -3.19 -40.06 -36.20
CA SER A 21 -2.19 -39.93 -35.15
C SER A 21 -2.89 -39.47 -33.88
N LYS A 22 -2.84 -40.32 -32.85
CA LYS A 22 -3.29 -40.05 -31.49
C LYS A 22 -2.29 -39.15 -30.76
N ASP A 23 -2.87 -38.27 -29.95
CA ASP A 23 -2.36 -37.67 -28.72
C ASP A 23 -1.10 -36.79 -28.75
N LYS A 24 -1.34 -35.48 -28.58
CA LYS A 24 -0.59 -34.70 -27.60
C LYS A 24 -1.58 -34.13 -26.61
N ASP A 25 -1.79 -34.85 -25.52
CA ASP A 25 -2.37 -34.32 -24.30
C ASP A 25 -1.61 -33.05 -23.92
N VAL A 26 -2.25 -31.89 -24.10
CA VAL A 26 -1.79 -30.66 -23.47
C VAL A 26 -2.10 -30.84 -21.99
N LYS A 27 -1.09 -31.27 -21.21
CA LYS A 27 -1.20 -31.22 -19.75
C LYS A 27 -1.53 -29.77 -19.37
N PRO A 28 -2.58 -29.53 -18.57
CA PRO A 28 -2.78 -28.24 -17.93
C PRO A 28 -1.47 -27.82 -17.24
N PRO A 29 -1.19 -26.51 -17.10
CA PRO A 29 -0.12 -26.06 -16.24
C PRO A 29 -0.26 -26.78 -14.90
N VAL A 30 0.80 -27.46 -14.48
CA VAL A 30 0.85 -28.01 -13.13
C VAL A 30 0.83 -26.79 -12.22
N GLU A 31 -0.33 -26.46 -11.66
CA GLU A 31 -0.42 -25.57 -10.52
C GLU A 31 0.49 -26.19 -9.45
N ASP A 32 1.49 -25.44 -9.02
CA ASP A 32 2.30 -25.88 -7.88
C ASP A 32 1.33 -26.16 -6.73
N PRO A 33 1.44 -27.31 -6.07
CA PRO A 33 0.56 -27.62 -4.97
C PRO A 33 0.67 -26.48 -3.95
N GLU A 34 -0.47 -25.83 -3.65
CA GLU A 34 -0.50 -24.78 -2.64
C GLU A 34 0.14 -25.33 -1.35
N PRO A 35 0.99 -24.53 -0.67
CA PRO A 35 1.68 -25.01 0.52
C PRO A 35 0.68 -25.54 1.55
N THR A 36 0.72 -26.84 1.83
CA THR A 36 -0.14 -27.48 2.84
C THR A 36 0.60 -27.49 4.17
N GLY A 37 0.55 -26.38 4.89
CA GLY A 37 1.01 -26.25 6.28
C GLY A 37 0.07 -25.35 7.08
N PRO A 38 0.19 -25.26 8.41
CA PRO A 38 -0.53 -24.24 9.15
C PRO A 38 0.01 -22.87 8.72
N PHE A 39 -0.79 -22.12 7.96
CA PHE A 39 -0.46 -20.75 7.57
C PHE A 39 -0.43 -19.84 8.79
N GLN A 40 0.51 -18.90 8.81
CA GLN A 40 0.56 -17.88 9.85
C GLN A 40 -0.40 -16.74 9.48
N ASN A 41 -1.38 -16.46 10.33
CA ASN A 41 -2.30 -15.34 10.13
C ASN A 41 -1.68 -14.00 10.55
N LYS A 42 -0.58 -13.61 9.91
CA LYS A 42 0.20 -12.38 10.16
C LYS A 42 1.13 -12.07 8.99
N VAL A 43 1.71 -10.87 9.01
CA VAL A 43 2.83 -10.50 8.12
C VAL A 43 4.06 -11.38 8.43
N THR A 44 4.62 -12.01 7.41
CA THR A 44 5.83 -12.85 7.54
C THR A 44 7.07 -12.24 6.90
N LYS A 45 6.89 -11.21 6.06
CA LYS A 45 7.99 -10.48 5.42
C LYS A 45 7.65 -9.01 5.25
N VAL A 46 8.63 -8.12 5.51
CA VAL A 46 8.60 -6.73 5.09
C VAL A 46 9.72 -6.54 4.07
N PHE A 47 9.35 -6.20 2.84
CA PHE A 47 10.30 -5.99 1.75
C PHE A 47 10.86 -4.58 1.74
N GLU A 48 10.02 -3.61 2.08
CA GLU A 48 10.41 -2.22 2.19
C GLU A 48 9.60 -1.55 3.29
N TYR A 49 10.28 -0.74 4.10
CA TYR A 49 9.68 0.19 5.02
C TYR A 49 10.32 1.55 4.76
N PHE A 50 9.51 2.50 4.30
CA PHE A 50 9.95 3.83 3.93
C PHE A 50 8.93 4.86 4.41
N PRO A 51 8.99 5.24 5.71
CA PRO A 51 8.12 6.28 6.23
C PRO A 51 8.46 7.63 5.60
N ALA A 52 7.46 8.47 5.44
CA ALA A 52 7.64 9.90 5.19
C ALA A 52 8.01 10.58 6.51
N PRO A 53 8.34 11.89 6.50
CA PRO A 53 8.59 12.57 7.74
C PRO A 53 7.34 12.68 8.61
N GLY A 54 7.52 12.53 9.90
CA GLY A 54 6.44 12.61 10.88
C GLY A 54 6.95 12.48 12.31
N GLN A 55 6.09 12.80 13.26
CA GLN A 55 6.39 12.84 14.68
C GLN A 55 6.85 11.49 15.21
N PHE A 56 6.31 10.36 14.71
CA PHE A 56 6.72 9.02 15.14
C PHE A 56 7.83 8.41 14.26
N THR A 57 8.24 9.08 13.19
CA THR A 57 9.37 8.63 12.37
C THR A 57 10.65 8.54 13.22
N ASN A 58 11.42 7.46 13.03
CA ASN A 58 12.58 7.08 13.86
C ASN A 58 12.25 6.70 15.32
N GLY A 59 10.97 6.69 15.72
CA GLY A 59 10.49 6.18 17.00
C GLY A 59 9.73 4.86 16.87
N LEU A 60 8.95 4.69 15.80
CA LEU A 60 8.09 3.53 15.56
C LEU A 60 8.29 2.97 14.13
N PRO A 61 9.27 2.07 13.92
CA PRO A 61 10.25 1.57 14.88
C PRO A 61 11.42 2.55 15.11
N VAL A 62 12.15 2.33 16.22
CA VAL A 62 13.30 3.14 16.59
C VAL A 62 14.44 2.97 15.57
N TRP A 63 14.89 4.07 14.98
CA TRP A 63 16.12 4.09 14.19
C TRP A 63 17.33 4.38 15.07
N LYS A 64 18.44 3.68 14.84
CA LYS A 64 19.73 3.95 15.49
C LYS A 64 20.74 4.42 14.47
N THR A 65 21.68 5.27 14.91
CA THR A 65 22.75 5.76 14.04
C THR A 65 23.47 4.62 13.33
N GLY A 66 23.44 4.65 12.00
CA GLY A 66 24.05 3.64 11.14
C GLY A 66 23.10 2.54 10.65
N ASP A 67 21.85 2.48 11.15
CA ASP A 67 20.86 1.54 10.65
C ASP A 67 20.52 1.83 9.18
N SER A 68 20.55 0.76 8.38
CA SER A 68 20.21 0.75 6.96
C SER A 68 18.70 0.61 6.72
N ALA A 69 18.26 0.88 5.49
CA ALA A 69 16.87 0.64 5.08
C ALA A 69 16.44 -0.82 5.29
N LYS A 70 17.34 -1.78 5.07
CA LYS A 70 17.05 -3.20 5.32
C LYS A 70 16.79 -3.47 6.81
N GLN A 71 17.62 -2.92 7.70
CA GLN A 71 17.42 -3.09 9.14
C GLN A 71 16.11 -2.46 9.60
N MET A 72 15.75 -1.29 9.06
CA MET A 72 14.46 -0.66 9.36
C MET A 72 13.27 -1.51 8.89
N ALA A 73 13.37 -2.17 7.73
CA ALA A 73 12.39 -3.15 7.28
C ALA A 73 12.34 -4.39 8.21
N ASP A 74 13.49 -4.90 8.66
CA ASP A 74 13.56 -6.02 9.60
C ASP A 74 12.93 -5.66 10.97
N TYR A 75 13.11 -4.42 11.46
CA TYR A 75 12.46 -3.94 12.68
C TYR A 75 10.95 -3.78 12.49
N ALA A 76 10.50 -3.25 11.34
CA ALA A 76 9.09 -3.17 11.02
C ALA A 76 8.44 -4.56 10.98
N LEU A 77 9.09 -5.55 10.37
CA LEU A 77 8.64 -6.94 10.41
C LEU A 77 8.53 -7.46 11.84
N THR A 78 9.52 -7.18 12.69
CA THR A 78 9.53 -7.61 14.09
C THR A 78 8.34 -7.05 14.87
N ALA A 79 7.97 -5.79 14.62
CA ALA A 79 6.81 -5.15 15.22
C ALA A 79 5.51 -5.77 14.70
N LEU A 80 5.31 -5.77 13.38
CA LEU A 80 4.08 -6.26 12.74
C LEU A 80 3.81 -7.75 13.02
N ALA A 81 4.86 -8.57 13.14
CA ALA A 81 4.73 -10.00 13.47
C ALA A 81 4.22 -10.27 14.90
N LYS A 82 4.21 -9.24 15.76
CA LYS A 82 3.68 -9.26 17.13
C LYS A 82 2.42 -8.41 17.29
N GLU A 83 1.92 -7.85 16.19
CA GLU A 83 0.89 -6.83 16.21
C GLU A 83 1.28 -5.61 17.07
N ASP A 84 2.56 -5.21 16.98
CA ASP A 84 3.05 -3.92 17.47
C ASP A 84 3.01 -2.89 16.33
N MET A 85 2.85 -1.61 16.69
CA MET A 85 2.63 -0.51 15.76
C MET A 85 3.92 -0.01 15.07
N ILE A 86 3.80 0.31 13.78
CA ILE A 86 4.77 1.11 13.02
C ILE A 86 4.08 2.36 12.44
N SER A 87 4.81 3.45 12.36
CA SER A 87 4.34 4.69 11.73
C SER A 87 4.83 4.82 10.31
N LEU A 88 3.95 5.24 9.41
CA LEU A 88 4.30 5.59 8.04
C LEU A 88 4.65 7.07 7.88
N GLY A 89 4.45 7.89 8.92
CA GLY A 89 4.62 9.35 8.85
C GLY A 89 3.60 10.01 7.92
N GLY A 90 3.89 11.22 7.44
CA GLY A 90 2.98 11.97 6.56
C GLY A 90 2.78 11.35 5.17
N PHE A 91 2.14 12.11 4.27
CA PHE A 91 1.78 11.62 2.94
C PHE A 91 2.89 10.86 2.22
N GLY A 92 2.50 9.70 1.68
CA GLY A 92 3.30 8.90 0.77
C GLY A 92 4.26 7.93 1.45
N GLY A 93 4.50 8.08 2.75
CA GLY A 93 5.24 7.08 3.53
C GLY A 93 4.54 5.74 3.48
N TYR A 94 5.30 4.63 3.42
CA TYR A 94 4.73 3.33 3.11
C TYR A 94 5.49 2.13 3.68
N VAL A 95 4.80 0.99 3.68
CA VAL A 95 5.35 -0.34 3.95
C VAL A 95 4.89 -1.33 2.88
N VAL A 96 5.78 -2.25 2.47
CA VAL A 96 5.50 -3.36 1.54
C VAL A 96 5.68 -4.68 2.28
N MET A 97 4.60 -5.45 2.36
CA MET A 97 4.45 -6.64 3.19
C MET A 97 4.16 -7.88 2.34
N GLY A 98 4.53 -9.05 2.85
CA GLY A 98 4.16 -10.34 2.28
C GLY A 98 3.89 -11.41 3.34
N PHE A 99 3.41 -12.55 2.86
CA PHE A 99 2.83 -13.62 3.65
C PHE A 99 3.46 -14.97 3.29
N ASP A 100 3.28 -15.98 4.14
CA ASP A 100 3.70 -17.36 3.85
C ASP A 100 2.70 -18.13 2.98
N HIS A 101 1.67 -17.45 2.47
CA HIS A 101 0.61 -17.99 1.63
C HIS A 101 0.03 -16.91 0.69
N THR A 102 -0.78 -17.34 -0.25
CA THR A 102 -1.63 -16.46 -1.05
C THR A 102 -2.91 -16.16 -0.26
N ILE A 103 -3.19 -14.88 0.01
CA ILE A 103 -4.49 -14.46 0.54
C ILE A 103 -5.51 -14.58 -0.58
N LYS A 104 -6.48 -15.49 -0.42
CA LYS A 104 -7.43 -15.81 -1.49
C LYS A 104 -8.52 -14.76 -1.60
N ASN A 105 -8.95 -14.50 -2.84
CA ASN A 105 -10.17 -13.78 -3.09
C ASN A 105 -11.35 -14.77 -3.12
N VAL A 106 -12.29 -14.60 -2.19
CA VAL A 106 -13.59 -15.25 -2.24
C VAL A 106 -14.60 -14.18 -2.69
N PRO A 107 -15.17 -14.28 -3.90
CA PRO A 107 -16.02 -13.22 -4.45
C PRO A 107 -17.15 -12.81 -3.50
N GLY A 108 -17.28 -11.50 -3.25
CA GLY A 108 -18.28 -10.92 -2.35
C GLY A 108 -17.89 -10.90 -0.87
N GLU A 109 -16.91 -11.69 -0.45
CA GLU A 109 -16.45 -11.80 0.93
C GLU A 109 -15.28 -10.85 1.24
N TYR A 110 -15.04 -10.59 2.52
CA TYR A 110 -13.86 -9.88 2.96
C TYR A 110 -12.64 -10.80 2.92
N SER A 111 -11.54 -10.31 2.33
CA SER A 111 -10.33 -11.09 2.11
C SER A 111 -9.31 -10.90 3.24
N PHE A 112 -9.07 -9.67 3.68
CA PHE A 112 -8.12 -9.36 4.75
C PHE A 112 -8.50 -8.07 5.50
N ILE A 113 -7.84 -7.84 6.62
CA ILE A 113 -7.84 -6.56 7.33
C ILE A 113 -6.40 -6.11 7.57
N VAL A 114 -6.12 -4.82 7.33
CA VAL A 114 -4.88 -4.18 7.77
C VAL A 114 -5.19 -3.51 9.10
N LEU A 115 -4.61 -4.02 10.18
CA LEU A 115 -4.83 -3.50 11.52
C LEU A 115 -4.12 -2.15 11.66
N GLY A 116 -4.82 -1.17 12.23
CA GLY A 116 -4.30 0.16 12.55
C GLY A 116 -4.59 0.56 14.00
N ASN A 117 -4.49 1.85 14.30
CA ASN A 117 -4.78 2.45 15.60
C ASN A 117 -5.98 3.42 15.55
N ALA A 118 -6.76 3.43 14.46
CA ALA A 118 -7.89 4.34 14.31
C ALA A 118 -8.92 4.25 15.45
N PHE A 119 -9.36 5.42 15.91
CA PHE A 119 -10.46 5.61 16.87
C PHE A 119 -11.54 6.50 16.27
N PRO A 120 -12.76 6.53 16.84
CA PRO A 120 -13.80 7.46 16.39
C PRO A 120 -13.30 8.91 16.39
N ASN A 121 -13.39 9.57 15.23
CA ASN A 121 -12.86 10.92 14.98
C ASN A 121 -11.32 11.07 14.98
N PHE A 122 -10.58 9.97 14.97
CA PHE A 122 -9.12 9.93 14.87
C PHE A 122 -8.70 8.83 13.89
N ALA A 123 -9.02 9.03 12.62
CA ALA A 123 -8.64 8.17 11.51
C ALA A 123 -7.41 8.75 10.78
N GLU A 124 -6.48 7.89 10.37
CA GLU A 124 -5.27 8.26 9.62
C GLU A 124 -5.13 7.42 8.35
N PRO A 125 -6.10 7.55 7.42
CA PRO A 125 -6.38 6.53 6.41
C PRO A 125 -5.22 6.28 5.44
N GLY A 126 -4.83 5.02 5.35
CA GLY A 126 -3.83 4.50 4.42
C GLY A 126 -4.45 3.95 3.14
N VAL A 127 -3.88 4.33 2.00
CA VAL A 127 -4.19 3.76 0.68
C VAL A 127 -3.55 2.38 0.60
N ILE A 128 -4.36 1.39 0.25
CA ILE A 128 -3.94 0.00 0.10
C ILE A 128 -3.72 -0.30 -1.38
N SER A 129 -2.60 -0.93 -1.70
CA SER A 129 -2.36 -1.57 -3.00
C SER A 129 -1.96 -3.02 -2.77
N VAL A 130 -2.29 -3.89 -3.72
CA VAL A 130 -2.03 -5.33 -3.63
C VAL A 130 -1.35 -5.83 -4.90
N SER A 131 -0.59 -6.91 -4.80
CA SER A 131 0.09 -7.51 -5.95
C SER A 131 0.10 -9.04 -5.84
N VAL A 132 0.14 -9.69 -7.00
CA VAL A 132 0.19 -11.15 -7.18
C VAL A 132 1.60 -11.50 -7.62
N ASP A 133 2.21 -12.54 -7.03
CA ASP A 133 3.49 -13.09 -7.48
C ASP A 133 3.27 -13.97 -8.72
N VAL A 134 3.05 -13.33 -9.87
CA VAL A 134 2.76 -13.99 -11.15
C VAL A 134 3.98 -14.73 -11.65
N ASN A 135 5.16 -14.15 -11.45
CA ASN A 135 6.42 -14.72 -11.94
C ASN A 135 7.03 -15.76 -10.97
N LYS A 136 6.47 -15.91 -9.76
CA LYS A 136 6.82 -16.88 -8.72
C LYS A 136 8.24 -16.71 -8.16
N ASN A 137 8.76 -15.48 -8.12
CA ASN A 137 10.10 -15.19 -7.59
C ASN A 137 10.08 -14.82 -6.09
N GLY A 138 8.91 -14.70 -5.47
CA GLY A 138 8.75 -14.31 -4.07
C GLY A 138 9.12 -12.85 -3.79
N LEU A 139 9.06 -11.98 -4.80
CA LEU A 139 9.36 -10.55 -4.75
C LEU A 139 8.15 -9.72 -5.21
N PRO A 140 7.95 -8.51 -4.63
CA PRO A 140 6.83 -7.65 -4.99
C PRO A 140 7.15 -6.79 -6.23
N ASP A 141 7.54 -7.43 -7.34
CA ASP A 141 7.97 -6.80 -8.58
C ASP A 141 7.03 -6.98 -9.78
N ASP A 142 5.90 -7.65 -9.56
CA ASP A 142 4.79 -7.73 -10.50
C ASP A 142 3.84 -6.51 -10.39
N GLU A 143 2.77 -6.50 -11.21
CA GLU A 143 1.82 -5.39 -11.27
C GLU A 143 1.11 -5.13 -9.93
N TRP A 144 0.94 -3.85 -9.60
CA TRP A 144 0.26 -3.39 -8.40
C TRP A 144 -1.14 -2.85 -8.73
N TYR A 145 -2.11 -3.22 -7.91
CA TYR A 145 -3.51 -2.85 -8.03
C TYR A 145 -3.94 -2.06 -6.80
N GLU A 146 -4.47 -0.85 -6.97
CA GLU A 146 -4.99 -0.07 -5.83
C GLU A 146 -6.35 -0.64 -5.40
N ILE A 147 -6.62 -0.67 -4.10
CA ILE A 147 -7.97 -0.92 -3.57
C ILE A 147 -8.76 0.37 -3.71
N ALA A 148 -9.79 0.36 -4.55
CA ALA A 148 -10.62 1.53 -4.79
C ALA A 148 -11.60 1.75 -3.64
N GLY A 149 -11.14 2.39 -2.55
CA GLY A 149 -11.97 2.77 -1.42
C GLY A 149 -13.04 3.83 -1.72
N SER A 150 -13.80 4.19 -0.69
CA SER A 150 -14.94 5.12 -0.78
C SER A 150 -14.63 6.49 -1.41
N GLU A 151 -13.43 7.03 -1.24
CA GLU A 151 -13.00 8.30 -1.85
C GLU A 151 -12.23 8.14 -3.17
N TYR A 152 -12.08 6.92 -3.69
CA TYR A 152 -11.25 6.67 -4.88
C TYR A 152 -11.68 7.52 -6.09
N ASN A 153 -12.99 7.61 -6.33
CA ASN A 153 -13.60 8.36 -7.44
C ASN A 153 -13.99 9.81 -7.08
N SER A 154 -13.64 10.26 -5.87
CA SER A 154 -13.91 11.63 -5.43
C SER A 154 -13.15 12.63 -6.31
N SER A 155 -13.81 13.71 -6.71
CA SER A 155 -13.15 14.80 -7.46
C SER A 155 -12.04 15.51 -6.67
N LYS A 156 -12.01 15.30 -5.35
CA LYS A 156 -10.98 15.82 -4.44
C LYS A 156 -9.79 14.88 -4.28
N THR A 157 -9.88 13.64 -4.78
CA THR A 157 -8.79 12.67 -4.76
C THR A 157 -7.85 12.92 -5.93
N VAL A 158 -6.56 13.10 -5.63
CA VAL A 158 -5.53 13.39 -6.62
C VAL A 158 -4.67 12.15 -6.83
N LYS A 159 -4.83 11.51 -7.99
CA LYS A 159 -3.96 10.41 -8.44
C LYS A 159 -2.61 10.95 -8.91
N ASN A 160 -1.55 10.13 -8.80
CA ASN A 160 -0.18 10.50 -9.17
C ASN A 160 0.28 11.82 -8.52
N TYR A 161 -0.20 12.11 -7.31
CA TYR A 161 0.28 13.24 -6.52
C TYR A 161 1.71 12.93 -6.07
N GLN A 162 2.59 13.92 -6.21
CA GLN A 162 3.99 13.81 -5.80
C GLN A 162 4.32 14.89 -4.80
N ILE A 163 4.99 14.52 -3.72
CA ILE A 163 5.54 15.45 -2.74
C ILE A 163 7.01 15.14 -2.54
N THR A 164 7.82 16.19 -2.46
CA THR A 164 9.23 16.12 -2.08
C THR A 164 9.41 16.77 -0.72
N TYR A 165 9.95 16.03 0.24
CA TYR A 165 10.38 16.52 1.55
C TYR A 165 11.88 16.76 1.55
N TYR A 166 12.32 17.79 2.27
CA TYR A 166 13.73 18.16 2.38
C TYR A 166 14.22 17.94 3.81
N LYS A 167 15.39 17.29 3.93
CA LYS A 167 16.02 17.03 5.22
C LYS A 167 16.27 18.36 5.95
N PRO A 168 15.81 18.51 7.20
CA PRO A 168 15.99 19.75 7.95
C PRO A 168 17.44 19.89 8.44
N ASP A 169 17.88 21.12 8.67
CA ASP A 169 19.05 21.38 9.50
C ASP A 169 18.63 21.32 10.98
N GLU A 170 18.98 20.23 11.67
CA GLU A 170 18.67 20.02 13.10
C GLU A 170 19.32 21.06 14.03
N LYS A 171 20.28 21.87 13.53
CA LYS A 171 20.95 22.93 14.29
C LYS A 171 20.34 24.32 14.03
N LYS A 172 19.35 24.43 13.15
CA LYS A 172 18.72 25.72 12.86
C LYS A 172 18.04 26.29 14.11
N VAL A 173 17.93 27.61 14.15
CA VAL A 173 17.07 28.27 15.14
C VAL A 173 15.63 27.87 14.81
N ARG A 174 14.95 27.24 15.78
CA ARG A 174 13.56 26.82 15.64
C ARG A 174 12.66 28.05 15.52
N VAL A 175 11.63 27.96 14.68
CA VAL A 175 10.64 29.03 14.48
C VAL A 175 9.36 28.64 15.23
N PRO A 176 9.13 29.07 16.48
CA PRO A 176 7.92 28.70 17.22
C PRO A 176 6.68 29.29 16.56
N ASN A 177 5.54 28.62 16.69
CA ASN A 177 4.27 29.17 16.24
C ASN A 177 3.71 30.12 17.32
N PRO A 178 3.45 31.41 17.02
CA PRO A 178 2.89 32.33 18.01
C PRO A 178 1.43 32.01 18.39
N ASP A 179 0.71 31.30 17.52
CA ASP A 179 -0.72 31.00 17.68
C ASP A 179 -0.96 29.56 18.18
N ASP A 180 0.08 28.74 18.28
CA ASP A 180 -0.01 27.37 18.78
C ASP A 180 1.24 27.04 19.63
N MET A 181 1.09 27.13 20.95
CA MET A 181 2.20 26.92 21.89
C MET A 181 2.77 25.49 21.86
N TYR A 182 2.05 24.53 21.28
CA TYR A 182 2.50 23.15 21.16
C TYR A 182 3.45 22.96 19.98
N ILE A 183 3.53 23.92 19.05
CA ILE A 183 4.41 23.87 17.88
C ILE A 183 5.70 24.63 18.16
N THR A 184 6.79 23.87 18.31
CA THR A 184 8.12 24.41 18.62
C THR A 184 8.91 24.85 17.40
N ASP A 185 8.58 24.32 16.22
CA ASP A 185 9.19 24.71 14.95
C ASP A 185 8.19 24.55 13.79
N MET A 186 7.50 25.64 13.42
CA MET A 186 6.53 25.65 12.32
C MET A 186 7.19 25.58 10.93
N GLU A 187 8.51 25.73 10.86
CA GLU A 187 9.29 25.66 9.61
C GLU A 187 10.26 24.46 9.61
N TYR A 188 9.89 23.34 10.23
CA TYR A 188 10.80 22.23 10.46
C TYR A 188 11.18 21.50 9.15
N ILE A 189 10.24 20.79 8.52
CA ILE A 189 10.52 20.01 7.30
C ILE A 189 9.85 20.64 6.10
N ARG A 190 10.64 21.30 5.26
CA ARG A 190 10.15 21.92 4.03
C ARG A 190 9.67 20.84 3.04
N TRP A 191 8.59 21.14 2.31
CA TRP A 191 8.11 20.30 1.22
C TRP A 191 7.62 21.12 0.02
N LYS A 192 7.56 20.48 -1.15
CA LYS A 192 6.89 20.98 -2.36
C LYS A 192 6.19 19.84 -3.09
N ASP A 193 5.16 20.14 -3.87
CA ASP A 193 4.40 19.13 -4.63
C ASP A 193 4.39 19.38 -6.15
N ASN A 194 3.85 18.42 -6.90
CA ASN A 194 3.69 18.51 -8.36
C ASN A 194 2.42 19.26 -8.82
N LYS A 195 1.69 19.90 -7.89
CA LYS A 195 0.52 20.75 -8.13
C LYS A 195 0.82 22.23 -7.87
N GLY A 196 2.06 22.56 -7.53
CA GLY A 196 2.52 23.93 -7.27
C GLY A 196 2.40 24.35 -5.80
N GLY A 197 2.01 23.44 -4.91
CA GLY A 197 2.00 23.64 -3.47
C GLY A 197 3.39 23.51 -2.85
N SER A 198 3.59 24.20 -1.74
CA SER A 198 4.77 24.10 -0.89
C SER A 198 4.45 24.55 0.52
N GLY A 199 5.23 24.10 1.49
CA GLY A 199 5.08 24.49 2.88
C GLY A 199 6.06 23.77 3.77
N TYR A 200 5.67 23.59 5.03
CA TYR A 200 6.43 22.86 6.03
C TYR A 200 5.56 21.81 6.69
N LEU A 201 6.20 20.79 7.25
CA LEU A 201 5.65 19.93 8.30
C LEU A 201 6.28 20.40 9.60
N SER A 202 5.44 20.74 10.57
CA SER A 202 5.84 21.38 11.83
C SER A 202 6.35 20.38 12.86
N ARG A 203 7.12 20.87 13.82
CA ARG A 203 7.56 20.09 14.98
C ARG A 203 6.76 20.46 16.21
N ASN A 204 6.16 19.46 16.88
CA ASN A 204 5.50 19.69 18.16
C ASN A 204 6.48 19.55 19.35
N MET A 205 6.02 19.92 20.55
CA MET A 205 6.80 19.85 21.78
C MET A 205 6.82 18.45 22.43
N PHE A 206 6.05 17.50 21.92
CA PHE A 206 5.87 16.18 22.53
C PHE A 206 6.87 15.14 22.02
N HIS A 207 7.57 15.43 20.91
CA HIS A 207 8.51 14.51 20.26
C HIS A 207 9.86 15.15 19.94
N ASP A 208 10.92 14.56 20.52
CA ASP A 208 12.30 15.08 20.46
C ASP A 208 13.20 14.38 19.43
N GLN A 209 12.81 13.22 18.91
CA GLN A 209 13.50 12.58 17.79
C GLN A 209 13.43 13.43 16.50
N PRO A 210 14.38 13.28 15.56
CA PRO A 210 14.24 13.85 14.22
C PRO A 210 13.02 13.28 13.51
N TYR A 211 12.22 14.10 12.82
CA TYR A 211 11.05 13.60 12.09
C TYR A 211 11.40 13.10 10.70
N TYR A 212 12.56 13.49 10.15
CA TYR A 212 12.98 13.03 8.84
C TYR A 212 13.64 11.63 8.93
N PRO A 213 13.36 10.67 8.03
CA PRO A 213 14.00 9.34 8.04
C PRO A 213 15.52 9.46 7.92
N GLN A 214 16.25 9.13 8.99
CA GLN A 214 17.66 9.52 9.10
C GLN A 214 18.61 8.74 8.18
N TRP A 215 18.19 7.56 7.71
CA TRP A 215 18.94 6.74 6.74
C TRP A 215 18.75 7.18 5.28
N LYS A 216 18.08 8.31 5.04
CA LYS A 216 17.85 8.88 3.70
C LYS A 216 18.72 10.11 3.45
N GLY A 217 18.89 10.43 2.16
CA GLY A 217 19.63 11.59 1.70
C GLY A 217 18.90 12.91 1.96
N ASP A 218 19.37 13.99 1.34
CA ASP A 218 18.92 15.36 1.62
C ASP A 218 17.49 15.68 1.18
N SER A 219 16.91 14.83 0.33
CA SER A 219 15.48 14.90 0.00
C SER A 219 14.92 13.52 -0.31
N ILE A 220 13.61 13.37 -0.12
CA ILE A 220 12.84 12.17 -0.47
C ILE A 220 11.58 12.60 -1.22
N THR A 221 11.20 11.83 -2.25
CA THR A 221 9.99 12.09 -3.04
C THR A 221 9.11 10.86 -3.01
N PHE A 222 7.82 11.07 -2.75
CA PHE A 222 6.81 10.02 -2.80
C PHE A 222 5.82 10.32 -3.91
N THR A 223 5.28 9.26 -4.52
CA THR A 223 4.18 9.32 -5.50
C THR A 223 3.05 8.43 -5.02
N GLY A 224 1.82 8.91 -5.07
CA GLY A 224 0.66 8.10 -4.69
C GLY A 224 -0.68 8.79 -4.93
N THR A 225 -1.71 8.21 -4.32
CA THR A 225 -3.07 8.74 -4.29
C THR A 225 -3.24 9.63 -3.06
N LYS A 226 -3.45 10.93 -3.27
CA LYS A 226 -3.78 11.88 -2.20
C LYS A 226 -5.29 12.03 -2.06
N MET A 227 -5.84 11.57 -0.94
CA MET A 227 -7.25 11.75 -0.58
C MET A 227 -7.50 13.15 -0.02
N THR A 228 -8.77 13.52 0.10
CA THR A 228 -9.16 14.81 0.66
C THR A 228 -8.88 14.87 2.16
N ASP A 229 -8.40 16.01 2.63
CA ASP A 229 -8.25 16.36 4.03
C ASP A 229 -9.45 17.16 4.58
N ALA A 230 -10.51 17.34 3.79
CA ALA A 230 -11.62 18.24 4.11
C ALA A 230 -12.44 17.82 5.35
N ASN A 231 -12.32 16.56 5.79
CA ASN A 231 -12.98 16.08 7.00
C ASN A 231 -12.21 16.47 8.27
N ILE A 232 -10.92 16.82 8.14
CA ILE A 232 -10.05 17.18 9.25
C ILE A 232 -10.33 18.62 9.65
N ARG A 233 -10.69 18.84 10.92
CA ARG A 233 -11.08 20.17 11.41
C ARG A 233 -10.89 20.32 12.90
N ASN A 234 -10.58 21.54 13.32
CA ASN A 234 -10.74 21.95 14.71
C ASN A 234 -12.24 22.17 14.99
N THR A 235 -12.79 21.48 15.99
CA THR A 235 -14.18 21.66 16.44
C THR A 235 -14.29 22.49 17.72
N SER A 236 -13.18 22.90 18.31
CA SER A 236 -13.18 23.85 19.41
C SER A 236 -13.45 25.26 18.90
N SER A 237 -14.25 26.02 19.66
CA SER A 237 -14.40 27.47 19.47
C SER A 237 -13.39 28.28 20.29
N ASP A 238 -12.65 27.62 21.17
CA ASP A 238 -11.60 28.24 21.98
C ASP A 238 -10.27 28.20 21.21
N PRO A 239 -9.71 29.35 20.80
CA PRO A 239 -8.44 29.39 20.07
C PRO A 239 -7.26 28.87 20.90
N ASP A 240 -7.33 28.94 22.24
CA ASP A 240 -6.27 28.50 23.14
C ASP A 240 -6.37 27.00 23.48
N GLN A 241 -7.47 26.34 23.09
CA GLN A 241 -7.74 24.92 23.32
C GLN A 241 -8.28 24.25 22.06
N PRO A 242 -7.47 24.16 20.98
CA PRO A 242 -7.91 23.52 19.73
C PRO A 242 -8.20 22.03 19.95
N PHE A 243 -9.32 21.56 19.40
CA PHE A 243 -9.72 20.15 19.41
C PHE A 243 -9.89 19.67 17.98
N TRP A 244 -8.83 19.08 17.44
CA TRP A 244 -8.81 18.55 16.09
C TRP A 244 -9.42 17.16 16.03
N ILE A 245 -10.21 16.93 14.98
CA ILE A 245 -10.74 15.62 14.63
C ILE A 245 -10.35 15.26 13.20
N SER A 246 -10.19 13.97 12.95
CA SER A 246 -10.07 13.34 11.64
C SER A 246 -11.11 12.22 11.51
N PRO A 247 -12.35 12.51 11.07
CA PRO A 247 -13.38 11.51 10.84
C PRO A 247 -12.98 10.52 9.73
N ALA A 248 -13.31 9.25 9.95
CA ALA A 248 -13.08 8.16 9.02
C ALA A 248 -13.81 8.37 7.67
N PHE A 249 -13.21 7.87 6.60
CA PHE A 249 -13.93 7.56 5.36
C PHE A 249 -14.78 6.30 5.53
N SER A 250 -15.70 6.05 4.61
CA SER A 250 -16.61 4.91 4.76
C SER A 250 -15.89 3.56 4.76
N TRP A 251 -15.13 3.22 3.71
CA TRP A 251 -14.47 1.91 3.58
C TRP A 251 -13.26 1.94 2.65
N GLY A 252 -12.46 0.86 2.67
CA GLY A 252 -11.41 0.56 1.69
C GLY A 252 -10.02 1.10 2.00
N TYR A 253 -9.79 1.53 3.23
CA TYR A 253 -8.53 2.12 3.69
C TYR A 253 -8.08 1.46 4.99
N SER A 254 -6.77 1.34 5.19
CA SER A 254 -6.21 0.93 6.47
C SER A 254 -6.27 2.09 7.46
N ASP A 255 -6.23 1.80 8.75
CA ASP A 255 -6.15 2.83 9.80
C ASP A 255 -7.20 3.94 9.66
N ASN A 256 -8.39 3.51 9.27
CA ASN A 256 -9.50 4.38 8.91
C ASN A 256 -10.68 4.16 9.86
N GLN A 257 -11.09 2.90 10.01
CA GLN A 257 -12.09 2.46 10.97
C GLN A 257 -11.44 1.63 12.07
N SER A 258 -12.13 1.48 13.20
CA SER A 258 -11.69 0.58 14.26
C SER A 258 -11.53 -0.85 13.72
N ASN A 259 -10.55 -1.59 14.22
CA ASN A 259 -10.23 -2.94 13.73
C ASN A 259 -11.39 -3.96 13.90
N ASP A 260 -12.36 -3.67 14.77
CA ASP A 260 -13.54 -4.50 15.00
C ASP A 260 -14.72 -4.15 14.06
N ASP A 261 -14.59 -3.09 13.26
CA ASP A 261 -15.62 -2.64 12.32
C ASP A 261 -15.56 -3.44 11.00
N ASP A 262 -16.73 -3.70 10.41
CA ASP A 262 -16.82 -4.35 9.09
C ASP A 262 -16.24 -3.45 7.98
N ASP A 263 -16.33 -2.13 8.14
CA ASP A 263 -15.83 -1.15 7.19
C ASP A 263 -14.28 -1.03 7.19
N ALA A 264 -13.61 -1.62 8.20
CA ALA A 264 -12.14 -1.79 8.21
C ALA A 264 -11.66 -2.95 7.32
N LYS A 265 -12.57 -3.87 6.95
CA LYS A 265 -12.24 -5.08 6.20
C LYS A 265 -12.17 -4.79 4.70
N ILE A 266 -11.28 -5.50 4.02
CA ILE A 266 -10.96 -5.25 2.61
C ILE A 266 -11.43 -6.41 1.73
N LYS A 267 -12.11 -6.08 0.64
CA LYS A 267 -12.44 -7.04 -0.43
C LYS A 267 -11.45 -6.86 -1.59
N LEU A 268 -10.89 -7.96 -2.09
CA LEU A 268 -10.07 -7.94 -3.30
C LEU A 268 -10.87 -7.59 -4.56
N ASP A 269 -12.18 -7.74 -4.54
CA ASP A 269 -13.09 -7.28 -5.60
C ASP A 269 -13.05 -5.76 -5.84
N TRP A 270 -12.45 -4.99 -4.92
CA TRP A 270 -12.26 -3.54 -5.04
C TRP A 270 -10.97 -3.16 -5.77
N ALA A 271 -10.16 -4.13 -6.19
CA ALA A 271 -8.90 -3.87 -6.87
C ALA A 271 -9.12 -3.24 -8.27
N VAL A 272 -8.32 -2.24 -8.58
CA VAL A 272 -8.28 -1.58 -9.89
C VAL A 272 -6.85 -1.52 -10.44
N ASP A 273 -6.72 -1.59 -11.76
CA ASP A 273 -5.43 -1.41 -12.44
C ASP A 273 -4.96 0.05 -12.40
N LYS A 274 -3.77 0.31 -12.95
CA LYS A 274 -3.19 1.66 -13.06
C LYS A 274 -4.05 2.68 -13.83
N ASN A 275 -5.05 2.22 -14.60
CA ASN A 275 -5.98 3.05 -15.35
C ASN A 275 -7.34 3.22 -14.60
N GLY A 276 -7.47 2.65 -13.40
CA GLY A 276 -8.71 2.66 -12.62
C GLY A 276 -9.76 1.66 -13.12
N LYS A 277 -9.37 0.69 -13.96
CA LYS A 277 -10.28 -0.36 -14.42
C LYS A 277 -10.37 -1.46 -13.36
N PRO A 278 -11.58 -1.89 -12.95
CA PRO A 278 -11.75 -3.02 -12.05
C PRO A 278 -11.08 -4.29 -12.58
N VAL A 279 -10.38 -5.00 -11.70
CA VAL A 279 -9.72 -6.28 -12.00
C VAL A 279 -10.24 -7.37 -11.07
N LYS A 280 -10.25 -8.61 -11.56
CA LYS A 280 -10.57 -9.77 -10.74
C LYS A 280 -9.28 -10.52 -10.44
N LEU A 281 -8.87 -10.47 -9.18
CA LEU A 281 -7.72 -11.21 -8.67
C LEU A 281 -8.25 -12.51 -8.03
N SER A 282 -7.58 -13.64 -8.26
CA SER A 282 -7.88 -14.90 -7.56
C SER A 282 -7.32 -14.94 -6.14
N GLY A 283 -6.29 -14.14 -5.89
CA GLY A 283 -5.63 -13.95 -4.60
C GLY A 283 -4.44 -13.01 -4.76
N ILE A 284 -3.78 -12.68 -3.66
CA ILE A 284 -2.61 -11.77 -3.63
C ILE A 284 -1.51 -12.32 -2.72
N ASN A 285 -0.28 -11.86 -2.95
CA ASN A 285 0.90 -12.27 -2.20
C ASN A 285 1.54 -11.10 -1.45
N PHE A 286 1.28 -9.87 -1.92
CA PHE A 286 1.88 -8.67 -1.37
C PHE A 286 0.82 -7.60 -1.13
N ILE A 287 1.02 -6.84 -0.04
CA ILE A 287 0.23 -5.67 0.31
C ILE A 287 1.17 -4.50 0.53
N LYS A 288 0.87 -3.37 -0.09
CA LYS A 288 1.50 -2.08 0.18
C LYS A 288 0.46 -1.18 0.84
N VAL A 289 0.85 -0.53 1.93
CA VAL A 289 0.06 0.50 2.59
C VAL A 289 0.85 1.79 2.53
N ALA A 290 0.21 2.88 2.12
CA ALA A 290 0.82 4.20 2.07
C ALA A 290 -0.10 5.27 2.66
N THR A 291 0.44 6.22 3.42
CA THR A 291 -0.34 7.34 3.95
C THR A 291 -0.93 8.17 2.82
N GLY A 292 -2.26 8.23 2.76
CA GLY A 292 -2.98 8.88 1.67
C GLY A 292 -3.36 10.33 1.94
N ILE A 293 -3.07 10.85 3.13
CA ILE A 293 -3.44 12.20 3.57
C ILE A 293 -2.20 13.06 3.71
N ARG A 294 -2.29 14.31 3.22
CA ARG A 294 -1.40 15.38 3.64
C ARG A 294 -2.23 16.41 4.38
N ALA A 295 -2.14 16.40 5.71
CA ALA A 295 -2.75 17.38 6.60
C ALA A 295 -1.92 17.50 7.89
N GLU A 296 -2.14 18.60 8.61
CA GLU A 296 -1.62 18.83 9.97
C GLU A 296 -2.81 19.21 10.86
N ALA A 297 -2.86 18.62 12.05
CA ALA A 297 -3.94 18.75 13.01
C ALA A 297 -3.45 19.49 14.29
N GLY A 298 -2.79 20.64 14.08
CA GLY A 298 -2.23 21.47 15.16
C GLY A 298 -1.27 20.68 16.06
N TRP A 299 -1.52 20.70 17.36
CA TRP A 299 -0.74 19.98 18.38
C TRP A 299 -0.59 18.48 18.15
N LEU A 300 -1.54 17.84 17.44
CA LEU A 300 -1.45 16.42 17.06
C LEU A 300 -0.37 16.17 15.99
N GLY A 301 0.14 17.20 15.31
CA GLY A 301 1.12 17.04 14.23
C GLY A 301 0.48 16.65 12.90
N GLU A 302 1.26 16.00 12.05
CA GLU A 302 0.77 15.46 10.77
C GLU A 302 -0.21 14.30 10.99
N ILE A 303 -1.12 14.10 10.04
CA ILE A 303 -1.89 12.85 9.95
C ILE A 303 -0.99 11.76 9.35
N SER A 304 -0.78 10.70 10.11
CA SER A 304 0.16 9.62 9.82
C SER A 304 -0.52 8.25 9.92
N THR A 305 -0.48 7.46 8.85
CA THR A 305 -1.03 6.10 8.92
C THR A 305 -0.16 5.23 9.81
N GLU A 306 -0.79 4.55 10.75
CA GLU A 306 -0.17 3.56 11.61
C GLU A 306 -0.59 2.15 11.18
N VAL A 307 0.38 1.23 11.13
CA VAL A 307 0.12 -0.17 10.75
C VAL A 307 0.55 -1.07 11.90
N VAL A 308 -0.37 -1.93 12.33
CA VAL A 308 -0.17 -2.86 13.44
C VAL A 308 0.05 -4.28 12.91
N GLY A 309 -0.60 -4.64 11.80
CA GLY A 309 -0.46 -5.97 11.22
C GLY A 309 -1.43 -6.18 10.07
N VAL A 310 -1.46 -7.41 9.54
CA VAL A 310 -2.43 -7.83 8.55
C VAL A 310 -2.91 -9.23 8.89
N ARG A 311 -4.23 -9.43 8.86
CA ARG A 311 -4.85 -10.74 9.04
C ARG A 311 -5.61 -11.14 7.77
N ASP A 312 -5.36 -12.35 7.29
CA ASP A 312 -6.19 -13.05 6.31
C ASP A 312 -7.49 -13.49 7.00
N LEU A 313 -8.64 -13.06 6.46
CA LEU A 313 -9.96 -13.36 6.99
C LEU A 313 -10.50 -14.71 6.53
N ASN A 314 -9.80 -15.39 5.62
CA ASN A 314 -10.06 -16.77 5.24
C ASN A 314 -9.49 -17.77 6.25
N LEU A 315 -8.53 -17.34 7.08
CA LEU A 315 -7.90 -18.18 8.09
C LEU A 315 -8.63 -18.03 9.44
N LYS A 316 -8.77 -19.16 10.14
CA LYS A 316 -9.38 -19.23 11.47
C LYS A 316 -8.36 -19.06 12.57
#